data_AF-A0A4Y7MS99-F1
#
_entry.id   AF-A0A4Y7MS99-F1
#
_cell.length_a   1.000
_cell.length_b   1.000
_cell.length_c   1.000
_cell.angle_alpha   90.00
_cell.angle_beta   90.00
_cell.angle_gamma   90.00
#
_symmetry.space_group_name_H-M   'P 1'
#
loop_
_entity.id
_entity.type
_entity.pdbx_description
1 polymer ?
#
loop_
_entity_poly.entity_id
_entity_poly.type
_entity_poly.pdbx_seq_one_letter_code
_entity_poly.pdbx_strand_id
1 'polypeptide(L)'
;MIDPEAFLDLANQVTKLKMWPYFDIAHCIMACLAVREDLGTGSIPFSRKHPIACWLSTMMVTFAGGFLAALFLGEPLLEPFRNTQSVLLATAVWYAMFYSPFDIIYKLSKFLPIKIVIAAMKEVYRCKKVYDGVNHAAKLFPNAWMILFITGLVKGNGGSFIKILERLVRGVWTPTAFEFLQPS
;
A
#
# COMPACT_ATOMS: atom_id res chain seq x y z
N MET A 1 -9.35 -32.09 -10.01
CA MET A 1 -8.18 -31.95 -9.12
C MET A 1 -7.04 -31.46 -9.99
N ILE A 2 -6.37 -30.37 -9.61
CA ILE A 2 -5.16 -29.93 -10.31
C ILE A 2 -4.09 -30.98 -10.05
N ASP A 3 -3.38 -31.38 -11.09
CA ASP A 3 -2.25 -32.29 -10.99
C ASP A 3 -1.18 -31.71 -10.04
N PRO A 4 -0.64 -32.47 -9.07
CA PRO A 4 0.28 -31.95 -8.06
C PRO A 4 1.54 -31.31 -8.66
N GLU A 5 2.06 -31.85 -9.76
CA GLU A 5 3.24 -31.31 -10.45
C GLU A 5 2.90 -29.96 -11.10
N ALA A 6 1.77 -29.88 -11.82
CA ALA A 6 1.26 -28.63 -12.36
C ALA A 6 1.01 -27.54 -11.29
N PHE A 7 0.55 -27.94 -10.09
CA PHE A 7 0.38 -27.01 -8.97
C PHE A 7 1.72 -26.46 -8.46
N LEU A 8 2.73 -27.32 -8.29
CA LEU A 8 4.06 -26.91 -7.83
C LEU A 8 4.74 -26.00 -8.84
N ASP A 9 4.60 -26.29 -10.13
CA ASP A 9 5.12 -25.44 -11.20
C ASP A 9 4.47 -24.05 -11.20
N LEU A 10 3.14 -24.00 -11.06
CA LEU A 10 2.43 -22.74 -10.93
C LEU A 10 2.89 -21.95 -9.70
N ALA A 11 3.04 -22.60 -8.55
CA ALA A 11 3.52 -21.95 -7.33
C ALA A 11 4.93 -21.38 -7.50
N ASN A 12 5.82 -22.14 -8.14
CA ASN A 12 7.18 -21.69 -8.46
C ASN A 12 7.20 -20.50 -9.42
N GLN A 13 6.27 -20.43 -10.38
CA GLN A 13 6.12 -19.27 -11.25
C GLN A 13 5.64 -18.03 -10.48
N VAL A 14 4.64 -18.19 -9.60
CA VAL A 14 4.09 -17.09 -8.80
C VAL A 14 5.13 -16.47 -7.87
N THR A 15 6.00 -17.28 -7.25
CA THR A 15 7.07 -16.77 -6.38
C THR A 15 8.14 -15.96 -7.14
N LYS A 16 8.34 -16.23 -8.43
CA LYS A 16 9.30 -15.56 -9.31
C LYS A 16 8.71 -14.36 -10.07
N LEU A 17 7.42 -14.07 -9.88
CA LEU A 17 6.72 -12.99 -10.54
C LEU A 17 7.38 -11.64 -10.18
N LYS A 18 7.75 -10.86 -11.20
CA LYS A 18 8.26 -9.51 -10.99
C LYS A 18 7.09 -8.58 -10.66
N MET A 19 7.14 -7.98 -9.47
CA MET A 19 6.11 -7.03 -9.03
C MET A 19 6.18 -5.72 -9.81
N TRP A 20 7.39 -5.25 -10.06
CA TRP A 20 7.62 -4.02 -10.81
C TRP A 20 7.37 -4.18 -12.31
N PRO A 21 6.74 -3.20 -12.99
CA PRO A 21 6.05 -2.02 -12.42
C PRO A 21 4.56 -2.25 -12.16
N TYR A 22 3.96 -3.30 -12.73
CA TYR A 22 2.50 -3.41 -12.85
C TYR A 22 1.78 -3.63 -11.51
N PHE A 23 2.31 -4.50 -10.65
CA PHE A 23 1.74 -4.76 -9.33
C PHE A 23 1.93 -3.55 -8.40
N ASP A 24 3.08 -2.88 -8.51
CA ASP A 24 3.34 -1.61 -7.80
C ASP A 24 2.36 -0.51 -8.24
N ILE A 25 2.08 -0.38 -9.54
CA ILE A 25 1.07 0.57 -10.06
C ILE A 25 -0.31 0.24 -9.47
N ALA A 26 -0.73 -1.03 -9.51
CA ALA A 26 -2.01 -1.44 -8.96
C ALA A 26 -2.14 -1.11 -7.47
N HIS A 27 -1.10 -1.38 -6.68
CA HIS A 27 -1.02 -1.01 -5.28
C HIS A 27 -1.11 0.51 -5.06
N CYS A 28 -0.37 1.29 -5.85
CA CYS A 28 -0.40 2.76 -5.78
C CYS A 28 -1.78 3.33 -6.16
N ILE A 29 -2.45 2.77 -7.17
CA ILE A 29 -3.81 3.18 -7.56
C ILE A 29 -4.79 2.92 -6.42
N MET A 30 -4.73 1.74 -5.79
CA MET A 30 -5.59 1.41 -4.64
C MET A 30 -5.32 2.31 -3.44
N ALA A 31 -4.06 2.66 -3.18
CA ALA A 31 -3.70 3.62 -2.13
C ALA A 31 -4.25 5.02 -2.43
N CYS A 32 -4.13 5.49 -3.67
CA CYS A 32 -4.71 6.77 -4.11
C CYS A 32 -6.24 6.77 -3.99
N LEU A 33 -6.90 5.69 -4.40
CA LEU A 33 -8.35 5.51 -4.26
C LEU A 33 -8.76 5.59 -2.80
N ALA A 34 -8.05 4.92 -1.89
CA ALA A 34 -8.35 4.95 -0.46
C ALA A 34 -8.27 6.38 0.09
N VAL A 35 -7.19 7.12 -0.18
CA VAL A 35 -7.05 8.53 0.28
C VAL A 35 -8.12 9.43 -0.33
N ARG A 36 -8.42 9.24 -1.62
CA ARG A 36 -9.38 10.07 -2.34
C ARG A 36 -10.82 9.81 -1.91
N GLU A 37 -11.19 8.55 -1.67
CA GLU A 37 -12.49 8.17 -1.12
C GLU A 37 -12.64 8.68 0.32
N ASP A 38 -11.56 8.65 1.12
CA ASP A 38 -11.55 9.19 2.48
C ASP A 38 -11.73 10.71 2.54
N LEU A 39 -11.15 11.44 1.58
CA LEU A 39 -11.36 12.88 1.40
C LEU A 39 -12.76 13.24 0.87
N GLY A 40 -13.49 12.27 0.30
CA GLY A 40 -14.83 12.45 -0.24
C GLY A 40 -14.93 13.58 -1.30
N THR A 41 -15.98 14.40 -1.19
CA THR A 41 -16.24 15.54 -2.08
C THR A 41 -15.17 16.62 -2.00
N GLY A 42 -14.43 16.69 -0.89
CA GLY A 42 -13.33 17.63 -0.68
C GLY A 42 -12.01 17.24 -1.34
N SER A 43 -11.93 16.07 -1.98
CA SER A 43 -10.67 15.52 -2.51
C SER A 43 -9.94 16.43 -3.52
N ILE A 44 -10.65 16.93 -4.53
CA ILE A 44 -10.05 17.80 -5.56
C ILE A 44 -9.75 19.22 -5.03
N PRO A 45 -10.66 19.90 -4.30
CA PRO A 45 -10.33 21.17 -3.67
C PRO A 45 -9.11 21.07 -2.74
N PHE A 46 -9.03 19.99 -1.94
CA PHE A 46 -7.92 19.75 -1.04
C PHE A 46 -6.60 19.54 -1.79
N SER A 47 -6.57 18.67 -2.82
CA SER A 47 -5.34 18.39 -3.56
C SER A 47 -4.77 19.64 -4.23
N ARG A 48 -5.65 20.52 -4.76
CA ARG A 48 -5.23 21.78 -5.39
C ARG A 48 -4.76 22.84 -4.40
N LYS A 49 -5.40 22.93 -3.22
CA LYS A 49 -5.02 23.91 -2.19
C LYS A 49 -3.79 23.46 -1.38
N HIS A 50 -3.63 22.16 -1.18
CA HIS A 50 -2.59 21.55 -0.33
C HIS A 50 -1.94 20.34 -1.03
N PRO A 51 -1.26 20.54 -2.19
CA PRO A 51 -0.74 19.43 -2.99
C PRO A 51 0.32 18.59 -2.27
N ILE A 52 1.18 19.22 -1.47
CA ILE A 52 2.22 18.53 -0.70
C ILE A 52 1.60 17.66 0.41
N ALA A 53 0.58 18.16 1.11
CA ALA A 53 -0.13 17.39 2.13
C ALA A 53 -0.84 16.19 1.50
N CYS A 54 -1.50 16.37 0.35
CA CYS A 54 -2.15 15.29 -0.39
C CYS A 54 -1.16 14.23 -0.89
N TRP A 55 -0.02 14.67 -1.44
CA TRP A 55 1.06 13.77 -1.86
C TRP A 55 1.60 12.97 -0.67
N LEU A 56 1.94 13.65 0.42
CA LEU A 56 2.50 13.02 1.62
C LEU A 56 1.52 12.01 2.22
N SER A 57 0.23 12.35 2.32
CA SER A 57 -0.85 11.42 2.71
C SER A 57 -0.82 10.15 1.89
N THR A 58 -0.74 10.31 0.56
CA THR A 58 -0.75 9.20 -0.38
C THR A 58 0.51 8.34 -0.26
N MET A 59 1.68 8.97 -0.06
CA MET A 59 2.94 8.25 0.19
C MET A 59 2.90 7.48 1.52
N MET A 60 2.32 8.07 2.57
CA MET A 60 2.13 7.40 3.85
C MET A 60 1.27 6.14 3.72
N VAL A 61 0.15 6.19 3.00
CA VAL A 61 -0.68 5.00 2.73
C VAL A 61 0.06 3.98 1.86
N THR A 62 0.70 4.44 0.79
CA THR A 62 1.39 3.56 -0.19
C THR A 62 2.52 2.77 0.47
N PHE A 63 3.34 3.44 1.28
CA PHE A 63 4.50 2.87 1.94
C PHE A 63 4.26 2.50 3.41
N ALA A 64 3.01 2.50 3.88
CA ALA A 64 2.62 2.29 5.29
C ALA A 64 3.27 1.06 5.93
N GLY A 65 3.21 -0.09 5.26
CA GLY A 65 3.83 -1.32 5.76
C GLY A 65 5.37 -1.25 5.83
N GLY A 66 5.99 -0.40 5.01
CA GLY A 66 7.41 -0.07 5.10
C GLY A 66 7.71 0.75 6.36
N PHE A 67 6.98 1.85 6.57
CA PHE A 67 7.13 2.71 7.75
C PHE A 67 6.96 1.94 9.06
N LEU A 68 5.87 1.17 9.16
CA LEU A 68 5.58 0.43 10.39
C LEU A 68 6.59 -0.69 10.63
N ALA A 69 7.03 -1.40 9.58
CA ALA A 69 8.08 -2.39 9.75
C ALA A 69 9.40 -1.76 10.21
N ALA A 70 9.80 -0.63 9.61
CA ALA A 70 11.00 0.09 10.04
C ALA A 70 10.89 0.56 11.50
N LEU A 71 9.73 1.09 11.89
CA LEU A 71 9.45 1.48 13.28
C LEU A 71 9.60 0.32 14.26
N PHE A 72 9.00 -0.84 13.97
CA PHE A 72 9.04 -2.00 14.86
C PHE A 72 10.40 -2.70 14.90
N LEU A 73 11.18 -2.63 13.81
CA LEU A 73 12.51 -3.22 13.72
C LEU A 73 13.63 -2.27 14.16
N GLY A 74 13.31 -1.01 14.49
CA GLY A 74 14.30 -0.01 14.90
C GLY A 74 15.16 0.53 13.74
N GLU A 75 14.67 0.43 12.51
CA GLU A 75 15.31 0.94 11.31
C GLU A 75 14.92 2.41 11.04
N PRO A 76 15.67 3.15 10.20
CA PRO A 76 15.30 4.50 9.81
C PRO A 76 13.90 4.55 9.18
N LEU A 77 13.00 5.38 9.71
CA LEU A 77 11.62 5.48 9.22
C LEU A 77 11.52 5.86 7.74
N LEU A 78 12.50 6.59 7.21
CA LEU A 78 12.53 7.01 5.82
C LEU A 78 13.10 5.94 4.87
N GLU A 79 13.41 4.73 5.35
CA GLU A 79 13.91 3.63 4.52
C GLU A 79 13.02 3.35 3.28
N PRO A 80 11.68 3.41 3.35
CA PRO A 80 10.84 3.22 2.15
C PRO A 80 11.09 4.27 1.05
N PHE A 81 11.53 5.47 1.40
CA PHE A 81 11.86 6.53 0.43
C PHE A 81 13.23 6.36 -0.22
N ARG A 82 14.06 5.44 0.27
CA ARG A 82 15.37 5.15 -0.30
C ARG A 82 15.27 4.66 -1.75
N ASN A 83 14.20 3.94 -2.09
CA ASN A 83 13.97 3.48 -3.46
C ASN A 83 13.35 4.59 -4.31
N THR A 84 14.20 5.37 -4.98
CA THR A 84 13.79 6.48 -5.85
C THR A 84 12.84 6.04 -6.96
N GLN A 85 13.01 4.83 -7.54
CA GLN A 85 12.12 4.34 -8.60
C GLN A 85 10.69 4.14 -8.08
N SER A 86 10.54 3.49 -6.93
CA SER A 86 9.22 3.29 -6.30
C SER A 86 8.56 4.62 -5.92
N VAL A 87 9.33 5.57 -5.37
CA VAL A 87 8.80 6.89 -5.01
C VAL A 87 8.35 7.68 -6.25
N LEU A 88 9.13 7.65 -7.33
CA LEU A 88 8.77 8.31 -8.60
C LEU A 88 7.50 7.69 -9.21
N LEU A 89 7.39 6.36 -9.20
CA LEU A 89 6.19 5.68 -9.71
C LEU A 89 4.96 5.99 -8.87
N ALA A 90 5.06 5.93 -7.54
CA ALA A 90 3.97 6.30 -6.65
C ALA A 90 3.55 7.76 -6.86
N THR A 91 4.52 8.66 -7.06
CA THR A 91 4.26 10.08 -7.35
C THR A 91 3.59 10.29 -8.71
N ALA A 92 4.02 9.56 -9.74
CA ALA A 92 3.39 9.61 -11.07
C ALA A 92 1.95 9.10 -11.04
N VAL A 93 1.70 8.00 -10.33
CA VAL A 93 0.35 7.45 -10.14
C VAL A 93 -0.53 8.42 -9.34
N TRP A 94 -0.01 9.00 -8.25
CA TRP A 94 -0.70 10.04 -7.49
C TRP A 94 -1.08 11.22 -8.39
N TYR A 95 -0.14 11.71 -9.19
CA TYR A 95 -0.39 12.83 -10.08
C TYR A 95 -1.51 12.50 -11.10
N ALA A 96 -1.44 11.33 -11.73
CA ALA A 96 -2.47 10.87 -12.66
C ALA A 96 -3.85 10.70 -11.98
N MET A 97 -3.88 10.18 -10.75
CA MET A 97 -5.11 9.95 -9.99
C MET A 97 -5.78 11.23 -9.50
N PHE A 98 -5.04 12.33 -9.27
CA PHE A 98 -5.62 13.59 -8.77
C PHE A 98 -5.73 14.69 -9.83
N TYR A 99 -4.95 14.65 -10.91
CA TYR A 99 -4.83 15.75 -11.87
C TYR A 99 -5.00 15.33 -13.34
N SER A 100 -5.37 14.08 -13.64
CA SER A 100 -5.66 13.69 -15.03
C SER A 100 -6.81 14.51 -15.63
N PRO A 101 -6.73 14.88 -16.92
CA PRO A 101 -7.79 15.64 -17.58
C PRO A 101 -9.09 14.85 -17.55
N PHE A 102 -10.20 15.55 -17.29
CA PHE A 102 -11.55 14.99 -17.14
C PHE A 102 -11.69 13.88 -16.08
N ASP A 103 -10.68 13.75 -15.21
CA ASP A 103 -10.65 12.77 -14.12
C ASP A 103 -10.72 11.30 -14.63
N ILE A 104 -10.18 11.05 -15.83
CA ILE A 104 -10.32 9.78 -16.55
C ILE A 104 -9.71 8.63 -15.76
N ILE A 105 -8.51 8.81 -15.19
CA ILE A 105 -7.80 7.73 -14.52
C ILE A 105 -8.55 7.28 -13.25
N TYR A 106 -9.08 8.23 -12.48
CA TYR A 106 -9.90 7.92 -11.31
C TYR A 106 -11.21 7.21 -11.69
N LYS A 107 -11.91 7.72 -12.72
CA LYS A 107 -13.16 7.12 -13.20
C LYS A 107 -12.95 5.69 -13.69
N LEU A 108 -11.90 5.43 -14.47
CA LEU A 108 -11.53 4.09 -14.92
C LEU A 108 -11.18 3.19 -13.74
N SER A 109 -10.40 3.68 -12.77
CA SER A 109 -10.01 2.89 -11.59
C SER A 109 -11.19 2.55 -10.68
N LYS A 110 -12.30 3.30 -10.76
CA LYS A 110 -13.55 2.99 -10.06
C LYS A 110 -14.50 2.11 -10.86
N PHE A 111 -14.31 1.97 -12.17
CA PHE A 111 -15.15 1.10 -12.99
C PHE A 111 -14.97 -0.35 -12.55
N LEU A 112 -16.06 -1.01 -12.15
CA LEU A 112 -16.01 -2.26 -11.39
C LEU A 112 -15.14 -3.36 -12.04
N PRO A 113 -15.23 -3.66 -13.35
CA PRO A 113 -14.37 -4.66 -13.97
C PRO A 113 -12.88 -4.35 -13.85
N ILE A 114 -12.50 -3.08 -14.03
CA ILE A 114 -11.12 -2.62 -13.90
C ILE A 114 -10.68 -2.66 -12.43
N LYS A 115 -11.54 -2.19 -11.52
CA LYS A 115 -11.28 -2.20 -10.07
C LYS A 115 -11.02 -3.61 -9.55
N ILE A 116 -11.74 -4.63 -10.04
CA ILE A 116 -11.53 -6.03 -9.66
C ILE A 116 -10.14 -6.51 -10.06
N VAL A 117 -9.70 -6.22 -11.29
CA VAL A 117 -8.36 -6.60 -11.76
C VAL A 117 -7.27 -5.92 -10.93
N ILE A 118 -7.40 -4.61 -10.72
CA ILE A 118 -6.45 -3.84 -9.90
C ILE A 118 -6.40 -4.37 -8.46
N ALA A 119 -7.56 -4.68 -7.87
CA ALA A 119 -7.64 -5.25 -6.52
C ALA A 119 -6.97 -6.62 -6.45
N ALA A 120 -7.20 -7.51 -7.42
CA ALA A 120 -6.57 -8.81 -7.48
C ALA A 120 -5.04 -8.70 -7.57
N MET A 121 -4.53 -7.80 -8.43
CA MET A 121 -3.10 -7.53 -8.52
C MET A 121 -2.54 -7.00 -7.19
N LYS A 122 -3.24 -6.07 -6.55
CA LYS A 122 -2.83 -5.52 -5.25
C LYS A 122 -2.80 -6.61 -4.16
N GLU A 123 -3.67 -7.61 -4.17
CA GLU A 123 -3.60 -8.73 -3.22
C GLU A 123 -2.41 -9.66 -3.48
N VAL A 124 -2.05 -9.92 -4.75
CA VAL A 124 -0.80 -10.64 -5.08
C VAL A 124 0.42 -9.88 -4.54
N TYR A 125 0.45 -8.56 -4.72
CA TYR A 125 1.52 -7.72 -4.18
C TYR A 125 1.56 -7.74 -2.64
N ARG A 126 0.39 -7.71 -1.98
CA ARG A 126 0.27 -7.82 -0.52
C ARG A 126 0.89 -9.12 -0.01
N CYS A 127 0.59 -10.26 -0.64
CA CYS A 127 1.19 -11.55 -0.27
C CYS A 127 2.72 -11.50 -0.35
N LYS A 128 3.26 -10.89 -1.42
CA LYS A 128 4.71 -10.70 -1.57
C LYS A 128 5.30 -9.82 -0.46
N LYS A 129 4.65 -8.71 -0.09
CA LYS A 129 5.10 -7.84 1.02
C LYS A 129 5.11 -8.56 2.37
N VAL A 130 4.11 -9.38 2.66
CA VAL A 130 4.05 -10.18 3.89
C VAL A 130 5.21 -11.16 3.91
N TYR A 131 5.40 -11.92 2.82
CA TYR A 131 6.50 -12.88 2.69
C TYR A 131 7.88 -12.21 2.85
N ASP A 132 8.13 -11.12 2.12
CA ASP A 132 9.40 -10.39 2.21
C ASP A 132 9.61 -9.76 3.60
N GLY A 133 8.53 -9.30 4.25
CA GLY A 133 8.56 -8.79 5.62
C GLY A 133 8.96 -9.84 6.65
N VAL A 134 8.32 -11.01 6.60
CA VAL A 134 8.64 -12.13 7.49
C VAL A 134 10.07 -12.61 7.26
N ASN A 135 10.51 -12.74 6.00
CA ASN A 135 11.89 -13.14 5.69
C ASN A 135 12.93 -12.12 6.14
N HIS A 136 12.61 -10.83 6.04
CA HIS A 136 13.48 -9.77 6.55
C HIS A 136 13.62 -9.86 8.07
N ALA A 137 12.50 -9.97 8.79
CA ALA A 137 12.50 -10.16 10.24
C ALA A 137 13.20 -11.44 10.66
N ALA A 138 13.03 -12.54 9.93
CA ALA A 138 13.68 -13.83 10.21
C ALA A 138 15.21 -13.77 10.09
N LYS A 139 15.75 -12.92 9.20
CA LYS A 139 17.20 -12.70 9.09
C LYS A 139 17.77 -11.95 10.31
N LEU A 140 17.00 -11.03 10.87
CA LEU A 140 17.40 -10.23 12.03
C LEU A 140 17.15 -10.98 13.35
N PHE A 141 16.04 -11.71 13.45
CA PHE A 141 15.56 -12.35 14.67
C PHE A 141 14.96 -13.75 14.41
N PRO A 142 15.77 -14.75 14.01
CA PRO A 142 15.29 -16.04 13.49
C PRO A 142 14.38 -16.84 14.45
N ASN A 143 14.56 -16.69 15.77
CA ASN A 143 13.78 -17.42 16.78
C ASN A 143 12.67 -16.57 17.42
N ALA A 144 12.51 -15.31 17.03
CA ALA A 144 11.55 -14.39 17.64
C ALA A 144 10.22 -14.40 16.86
N TRP A 145 9.47 -15.49 16.98
CA TRP A 145 8.22 -15.72 16.23
C TRP A 145 7.21 -14.57 16.31
N MET A 146 7.12 -13.91 17.45
CA MET A 146 6.25 -12.74 17.63
C MET A 146 6.67 -11.56 16.75
N ILE A 147 7.97 -11.31 16.60
CA ILE A 147 8.51 -10.23 15.75
C ILE A 147 8.23 -10.55 14.28
N LEU A 148 8.42 -11.81 13.88
CA LEU A 148 8.12 -12.27 12.51
C LEU A 148 6.64 -12.06 12.19
N PHE A 149 5.75 -12.48 13.10
CA PHE A 149 4.30 -12.34 12.95
C PHE A 149 3.89 -10.87 12.85
N ILE A 150 4.31 -10.02 13.79
CA ILE A 150 3.99 -8.59 13.78
C ILE A 150 4.52 -7.92 12.52
N THR A 151 5.75 -8.22 12.09
CA THR A 151 6.34 -7.64 10.88
C THR A 151 5.54 -8.03 9.62
N GLY A 152 5.14 -9.29 9.50
CA GLY A 152 4.28 -9.76 8.41
C GLY A 152 2.93 -9.05 8.41
N LEU A 153 2.28 -8.97 9.58
CA LEU A 153 0.99 -8.30 9.76
C LEU A 153 1.04 -6.84 9.30
N VAL A 154 2.03 -6.06 9.75
CA VAL A 154 2.13 -4.63 9.42
C VAL A 154 2.54 -4.40 7.97
N LYS A 155 3.34 -5.29 7.37
CA LYS A 155 3.66 -5.23 5.94
C LYS A 155 2.43 -5.47 5.06
N GLY A 156 1.53 -6.35 5.50
CA GLY A 156 0.27 -6.68 4.81
C GLY A 156 -0.86 -5.67 5.01
N ASN A 157 -1.02 -5.15 6.24
CA ASN A 157 -2.13 -4.26 6.63
C ASN A 157 -1.70 -2.86 7.12
N GLY A 158 -0.51 -2.40 6.73
CA GLY A 158 0.01 -1.14 7.28
C GLY A 158 -0.83 0.09 6.97
N GLY A 159 -1.54 0.11 5.84
CA GLY A 159 -2.39 1.24 5.44
C GLY A 159 -3.51 1.53 6.45
N SER A 160 -4.10 0.48 7.02
CA SER A 160 -5.14 0.63 8.04
C SER A 160 -4.59 1.09 9.38
N PHE A 161 -3.43 0.56 9.80
CA PHE A 161 -2.78 0.97 11.05
C PHE A 161 -2.30 2.43 11.03
N ILE A 162 -1.86 2.95 9.87
CA ILE A 162 -1.39 4.34 9.76
C ILE A 162 -2.51 5.35 9.51
N LYS A 163 -3.77 4.91 9.31
CA LYS A 163 -4.90 5.74 8.87
C LYS A 163 -5.14 6.97 9.74
N ILE A 164 -4.99 6.85 11.05
CA ILE A 164 -5.15 7.99 11.97
C ILE A 164 -4.03 9.03 11.77
N LEU A 165 -2.78 8.57 11.72
CA LEU A 165 -1.62 9.45 11.49
C LEU A 165 -1.70 10.14 10.13
N GLU A 166 -2.16 9.42 9.11
CA GLU A 166 -2.36 9.95 7.77
C GLU A 166 -3.50 10.99 7.72
N ARG A 167 -4.63 10.75 8.40
CA ARG A 167 -5.71 11.75 8.52
C ARG A 167 -5.25 13.01 9.27
N LEU A 168 -4.40 12.86 10.29
CA LEU A 168 -3.79 13.99 11.00
C LEU A 168 -2.94 14.88 10.08
N VAL A 169 -2.19 14.29 9.13
CA VAL A 169 -1.44 15.06 8.11
C VAL A 169 -2.37 15.93 7.24
N ARG A 170 -3.62 15.49 7.05
CA ARG A 170 -4.67 16.26 6.36
C ARG A 170 -5.44 17.22 7.25
N GLY A 171 -5.10 17.30 8.54
CA GLY A 171 -5.79 18.14 9.53
C GLY A 171 -7.14 17.56 9.99
N VAL A 172 -7.36 16.25 9.81
CA VAL A 172 -8.60 15.56 10.19
C VAL A 172 -8.33 14.63 11.37
N TRP A 173 -9.15 14.74 12.42
CA TRP A 173 -9.09 13.85 13.57
C TRP A 173 -10.32 12.95 13.63
N THR A 174 -10.08 11.64 13.67
CA THR A 174 -11.13 10.61 13.75
C THR A 174 -10.66 9.47 14.64
N PRO A 175 -10.83 9.59 15.97
CA PRO A 175 -10.28 8.63 16.94
C PRO A 175 -10.94 7.24 16.84
N THR A 176 -12.15 7.17 16.31
CA THR A 176 -12.92 5.92 16.14
C THR A 176 -12.44 5.05 14.98
N ALA A 177 -11.57 5.57 14.11
CA ALA A 177 -11.12 4.89 12.90
C ALA A 177 -9.88 4.00 13.10
N PHE A 178 -9.56 3.65 14.34
CA PHE A 178 -8.41 2.82 14.65
C PHE A 178 -8.70 1.35 14.36
N GLU A 179 -7.79 0.67 13.66
CA GLU A 179 -8.01 -0.69 13.17
C GLU A 179 -8.27 -1.72 14.28
N PHE A 180 -7.69 -1.53 15.47
CA PHE A 180 -7.96 -2.41 16.62
C PHE A 180 -9.37 -2.24 17.20
N LEU A 181 -10.00 -1.07 16.99
CA LEU A 181 -11.36 -0.80 17.47
C LEU A 181 -12.41 -1.27 16.46
N GLN A 182 -12.12 -1.13 15.15
CA GLN A 182 -13.00 -1.53 14.06
C GLN A 182 -12.19 -2.19 12.94
N PRO A 183 -12.00 -3.53 12.99
CA PRO A 183 -11.25 -4.26 11.96
C PRO A 183 -11.95 -4.21 10.61
N SER A 184 -11.16 -4.04 9.53
CA SER A 184 -11.64 -3.92 8.14
C SER A 184 -11.58 -5.20 7.31
#